data_AF-A0A6L6X8Z7-F1
#
_entry.id   AF-A0A6L6X8Z7-F1
#
_cell.length_a   1.000
_cell.length_b   1.000
_cell.length_c   1.000
_cell.angle_alpha   90.00
_cell.angle_beta   90.00
_cell.angle_gamma   90.00
#
_symmetry.space_group_name_H-M   'P 1'
#
loop_
_entity.id
_entity.type
_entity.pdbx_description
1 polymer ?
#
loop_
_entity_poly.entity_id
_entity_poly.type
_entity_poly.pdbx_seq_one_letter_code
_entity_poly.pdbx_strand_id
1 'polypeptide(L)'
;METSPTAVTASTVGSHMVHEALGIAPQHLARLHPADTVPDTVAWLVVTATRHLDHVHQQLIDAAQNAASTLSRVASGTSPVNSLGVLQNTATQIDILAARRADAIEHLQHALHTYCQVTAPASTPTHPAHRPGKALPPPTSSSASAPRTPRR
;
A
#
# COMPACT_ATOMS: atom_id res chain seq x y z
N MET A 1 -37.80 -19.76 -17.09
CA MET A 1 -37.76 -18.40 -16.54
C MET A 1 -36.45 -18.25 -15.81
N GLU A 2 -35.60 -17.39 -16.37
CA GLU A 2 -34.28 -17.02 -15.85
C GLU A 2 -34.37 -16.44 -14.43
N THR A 3 -33.44 -16.83 -13.57
CA THR A 3 -32.90 -15.92 -12.56
C THR A 3 -31.39 -15.91 -12.72
N SER A 4 -30.91 -14.74 -13.11
CA SER A 4 -29.55 -14.39 -13.51
C SER A 4 -28.48 -14.86 -12.51
N PRO A 5 -27.25 -15.14 -12.99
CA PRO A 5 -26.13 -15.37 -12.09
C PRO A 5 -25.89 -14.11 -11.27
N THR A 6 -25.84 -14.27 -9.95
CA THR A 6 -25.45 -13.22 -9.00
C THR A 6 -24.15 -12.62 -9.51
N ALA A 7 -24.21 -11.36 -9.92
CA ALA A 7 -23.05 -10.62 -10.38
C ALA A 7 -21.92 -10.81 -9.37
N VAL A 8 -20.80 -11.33 -9.84
CA VAL A 8 -19.55 -11.43 -9.09
C VAL A 8 -19.32 -10.03 -8.52
N THR A 9 -19.55 -9.84 -7.22
CA THR A 9 -19.25 -8.57 -6.57
C THR A 9 -17.76 -8.41 -6.73
N ALA A 10 -17.34 -7.56 -7.68
CA ALA A 10 -15.94 -7.22 -7.87
C ALA A 10 -15.38 -6.89 -6.50
N SER A 11 -14.37 -7.65 -6.08
CA SER A 11 -13.75 -7.48 -4.78
C SER A 11 -13.34 -6.03 -4.59
N THR A 12 -14.03 -5.35 -3.67
CA THR A 12 -13.91 -3.91 -3.40
C THR A 12 -13.29 -3.67 -2.03
N VAL A 13 -12.38 -4.55 -1.60
CA VAL A 13 -11.73 -4.48 -0.28
C VAL A 13 -10.94 -3.17 -0.12
N GLY A 14 -10.09 -2.81 -1.08
CA GLY A 14 -9.36 -1.55 -1.05
C GLY A 14 -10.29 -0.36 -1.17
N SER A 15 -11.27 -0.43 -2.07
CA SER A 15 -12.27 0.63 -2.23
C SER A 15 -13.07 0.89 -0.94
N HIS A 16 -13.44 -0.19 -0.22
CA HIS A 16 -14.10 -0.12 1.08
C HIS A 16 -13.18 0.52 2.14
N MET A 17 -11.91 0.10 2.21
CA MET A 17 -10.95 0.67 3.17
C MET A 17 -10.78 2.19 3.01
N VAL A 18 -10.70 2.69 1.77
CA VAL A 18 -10.63 4.14 1.51
C VAL A 18 -11.92 4.84 1.91
N HIS A 19 -13.06 4.25 1.57
CA HIS A 19 -14.36 4.82 1.93
C HIS A 19 -14.55 4.89 3.45
N GLU A 20 -14.15 3.85 4.18
CA GLU A 20 -14.17 3.81 5.64
C GLU A 20 -13.25 4.86 6.26
N ALA A 21 -12.03 5.02 5.73
CA ALA A 21 -11.04 5.96 6.27
C ALA A 21 -11.37 7.43 6.00
N LEU A 22 -11.92 7.75 4.82
CA LEU A 22 -12.07 9.13 4.34
C LEU A 22 -13.53 9.55 4.11
N GLY A 23 -14.49 8.63 4.21
CA GLY A 23 -15.90 8.88 3.88
C GLY A 23 -16.17 9.12 2.39
N ILE A 24 -15.14 9.03 1.54
CA ILE A 24 -15.17 9.40 0.12
C ILE A 24 -14.67 8.22 -0.72
N ALA A 25 -15.33 7.97 -1.84
CA ALA A 25 -14.90 6.92 -2.75
C ALA A 25 -13.57 7.28 -3.44
N PRO A 26 -12.66 6.30 -3.69
CA PRO A 26 -11.34 6.55 -4.28
C PRO A 26 -11.36 7.40 -5.55
N GLN A 27 -12.30 7.17 -6.46
CA GLN A 27 -12.42 7.91 -7.73
C GLN A 27 -12.76 9.41 -7.58
N HIS A 28 -13.13 9.86 -6.39
CA HIS A 28 -13.38 11.27 -6.10
C HIS A 28 -12.15 11.97 -5.52
N LEU A 29 -11.17 11.24 -4.98
CA LEU A 29 -10.01 11.80 -4.28
C LEU A 29 -9.17 12.76 -5.12
N ALA A 30 -8.82 12.37 -6.34
CA ALA A 30 -8.01 13.20 -7.24
C ALA A 30 -8.76 14.47 -7.70
N ARG A 31 -10.10 14.48 -7.64
CA ARG A 31 -10.90 15.66 -8.02
C ARG A 31 -10.99 16.71 -6.92
N LEU A 32 -10.51 16.42 -5.71
CA LEU A 32 -10.53 17.34 -4.58
C LEU A 32 -9.39 18.36 -4.61
N HIS A 33 -8.34 18.08 -5.40
CA HIS A 33 -7.12 18.85 -5.41
C HIS A 33 -6.86 19.45 -6.80
N PRO A 34 -6.24 20.64 -6.89
CA PRO A 34 -5.74 21.13 -8.15
C PRO A 34 -4.68 20.18 -8.73
N ALA A 35 -4.69 20.01 -10.05
CA ALA A 35 -3.70 19.19 -10.73
C ALA A 35 -2.26 19.64 -10.41
N ASP A 36 -1.32 18.69 -10.44
CA ASP A 36 0.12 18.90 -10.21
C ASP A 36 0.48 19.43 -8.81
N THR A 37 -0.45 19.29 -7.86
CA THR A 37 -0.16 19.56 -6.44
C THR A 37 0.28 18.28 -5.73
N VAL A 38 1.02 18.44 -4.62
CA VAL A 38 1.42 17.29 -3.78
C VAL A 38 0.19 16.49 -3.29
N PRO A 39 -0.89 17.12 -2.79
CA PRO A 39 -2.12 16.41 -2.45
C PRO A 39 -2.76 15.64 -3.61
N ASP A 40 -2.72 16.18 -4.84
CA ASP A 40 -3.22 15.49 -6.04
C ASP A 40 -2.38 14.23 -6.35
N THR A 41 -1.06 14.36 -6.32
CA THR A 41 -0.15 13.21 -6.53
C THR A 41 -0.38 12.12 -5.49
N VAL A 42 -0.53 12.49 -4.23
CA VAL A 42 -0.78 11.52 -3.15
C VAL A 42 -2.19 10.93 -3.24
N ALA A 43 -3.19 11.70 -3.65
CA ALA A 43 -4.53 11.19 -3.96
C ALA A 43 -4.49 10.12 -5.07
N TRP A 44 -3.71 10.36 -6.12
CA TRP A 44 -3.51 9.39 -7.19
C TRP A 44 -2.81 8.11 -6.72
N LEU A 45 -1.83 8.23 -5.80
CA LEU A 45 -1.20 7.06 -5.17
C LEU A 45 -2.20 6.23 -4.38
N VAL A 46 -3.09 6.86 -3.60
CA VAL A 46 -4.17 6.16 -2.88
C VAL A 46 -5.07 5.41 -3.86
N VAL A 47 -5.49 6.05 -4.95
CA VAL A 47 -6.33 5.40 -5.98
C VAL A 47 -5.64 4.20 -6.62
N THR A 48 -4.35 4.33 -6.91
CA THR A 48 -3.56 3.24 -7.52
C THR A 48 -3.38 2.08 -6.55
N ALA A 49 -3.03 2.35 -5.29
CA ALA A 49 -2.92 1.35 -4.24
C ALA A 49 -4.25 0.62 -3.98
N THR A 50 -5.36 1.36 -4.01
CA THR A 50 -6.72 0.79 -3.89
C THR A 50 -6.99 -0.23 -4.99
N ARG A 51 -6.78 0.15 -6.25
CA ARG A 51 -7.00 -0.73 -7.41
C ARG A 51 -6.09 -1.95 -7.37
N HIS A 52 -4.84 -1.75 -6.92
CA HIS A 52 -3.91 -2.86 -6.77
C HIS A 52 -4.40 -3.87 -5.74
N LEU A 53 -4.85 -3.42 -4.56
CA LEU A 53 -5.41 -4.30 -3.54
C LEU A 53 -6.67 -5.03 -4.02
N ASP A 54 -7.59 -4.31 -4.68
CA ASP A 54 -8.81 -4.89 -5.25
C ASP A 54 -8.46 -5.99 -6.28
N HIS A 55 -7.46 -5.75 -7.12
CA HIS A 55 -6.98 -6.73 -8.10
C HIS A 55 -6.35 -7.98 -7.45
N VAL A 56 -5.44 -7.80 -6.49
CA VAL A 56 -4.77 -8.92 -5.81
C VAL A 56 -5.79 -9.77 -5.04
N HIS A 57 -6.77 -9.14 -4.39
CA HIS A 57 -7.81 -9.89 -3.71
C HIS A 57 -8.71 -10.65 -4.69
N GLN A 58 -9.04 -10.09 -5.86
CA GLN A 58 -9.76 -10.83 -6.88
C GLN A 58 -8.97 -12.07 -7.35
N GLN A 59 -7.67 -11.92 -7.62
CA GLN A 59 -6.81 -13.05 -7.98
C GLN A 59 -6.80 -14.15 -6.90
N LEU A 60 -6.79 -13.75 -5.62
CA LEU A 60 -6.85 -14.69 -4.50
C LEU A 60 -8.19 -15.46 -4.48
N ILE A 61 -9.32 -14.76 -4.68
CA ILE A 61 -10.64 -15.39 -4.78
C ILE A 61 -10.64 -16.40 -5.94
N ASP A 62 -10.18 -15.99 -7.12
CA ASP A 62 -10.20 -16.83 -8.32
C ASP A 62 -9.35 -18.10 -8.12
N ALA A 63 -8.16 -17.95 -7.51
CA ALA A 63 -7.29 -19.08 -7.18
C ALA A 63 -7.93 -20.04 -6.17
N ALA A 64 -8.56 -19.50 -5.11
CA ALA A 64 -9.25 -20.29 -4.10
C ALA A 64 -10.46 -21.05 -4.69
N GLN A 65 -11.25 -20.39 -5.55
CA GLN A 65 -12.39 -21.01 -6.23
C GLN A 65 -11.95 -22.15 -7.16
N ASN A 66 -10.84 -21.97 -7.88
CA ASN A 66 -10.28 -23.02 -8.72
C ASN A 66 -9.79 -24.23 -7.89
N ALA A 67 -9.12 -23.97 -6.77
CA ALA A 67 -8.71 -25.03 -5.83
C ALA A 67 -9.92 -25.81 -5.32
N ALA A 68 -10.98 -25.11 -4.87
CA ALA A 68 -12.20 -25.73 -4.39
C ALA A 68 -12.89 -26.59 -5.46
N SER A 69 -13.01 -26.08 -6.69
CA SER A 69 -13.57 -26.82 -7.83
C SER A 69 -12.78 -28.10 -8.13
N THR A 70 -11.44 -28.01 -8.10
CA THR A 70 -10.56 -29.16 -8.32
C THR A 70 -10.73 -30.22 -7.22
N LEU A 71 -10.73 -29.81 -5.95
CA LEU A 71 -10.95 -30.72 -4.82
C LEU A 71 -12.35 -31.36 -4.85
N SER A 72 -13.38 -30.62 -5.28
CA SER A 72 -14.74 -31.17 -5.44
C SER A 72 -14.81 -32.26 -6.51
N ARG A 73 -14.09 -32.11 -7.62
CA ARG A 73 -14.00 -33.14 -8.67
C ARG A 73 -13.27 -34.39 -8.18
N VAL A 74 -12.27 -34.21 -7.33
CA VAL A 74 -11.53 -35.30 -6.69
C VAL A 74 -12.42 -36.06 -5.71
N ALA A 75 -13.12 -35.34 -4.82
CA ALA A 75 -14.01 -35.94 -3.83
C ALA A 75 -15.17 -36.72 -4.46
N SER A 76 -15.64 -36.29 -5.64
CA SER A 76 -16.67 -37.00 -6.43
C SER A 76 -16.13 -38.17 -7.25
N GLY A 77 -14.82 -38.43 -7.24
CA GLY A 77 -14.18 -39.48 -8.05
C GLY A 77 -14.13 -39.17 -9.55
N THR A 78 -14.49 -37.95 -9.96
CA THR A 78 -14.54 -37.52 -11.36
C THR A 78 -13.16 -37.11 -11.89
N SER A 79 -12.17 -36.98 -11.01
CA SER A 79 -10.79 -36.61 -11.36
C SER A 79 -9.80 -37.20 -10.35
N PRO A 80 -8.57 -37.59 -10.75
CA PRO A 80 -7.56 -38.04 -9.80
C PRO A 80 -7.09 -36.90 -8.89
N VAL A 81 -6.81 -37.22 -7.62
CA VAL A 81 -6.38 -36.28 -6.55
C VAL A 81 -5.26 -35.35 -6.99
N ASN A 82 -4.32 -35.85 -7.79
CA ASN A 82 -3.12 -35.13 -8.15
C ASN A 82 -2.79 -35.31 -9.62
N SER A 83 -3.67 -34.82 -10.49
CA SER A 83 -3.42 -34.75 -11.92
C SER A 83 -2.27 -33.77 -12.18
N LEU A 84 -1.01 -34.22 -12.07
CA LEU A 84 0.22 -33.49 -12.41
C LEU A 84 0.68 -32.37 -11.44
N GLY A 85 0.40 -32.47 -10.13
CA GLY A 85 0.88 -31.46 -9.18
C GLY A 85 0.08 -30.14 -9.19
N VAL A 86 -1.04 -30.09 -9.91
CA VAL A 86 -1.90 -28.91 -10.03
C VAL A 86 -2.33 -28.38 -8.67
N LEU A 87 -2.76 -29.26 -7.75
CA LEU A 87 -3.21 -28.84 -6.42
C LEU A 87 -2.08 -28.19 -5.61
N GLN A 88 -0.87 -28.78 -5.68
CA GLN A 88 0.31 -28.22 -5.02
C GLN A 88 0.69 -26.86 -5.60
N ASN A 89 0.67 -26.71 -6.93
CA ASN A 89 0.92 -25.43 -7.59
C ASN A 89 -0.12 -24.38 -7.19
N THR A 90 -1.41 -24.73 -7.19
CA THR A 90 -2.48 -23.82 -6.77
C THR A 90 -2.35 -23.41 -5.30
N ALA A 91 -1.97 -24.32 -4.40
CA ALA A 91 -1.71 -23.99 -3.01
C ALA A 91 -0.58 -22.94 -2.88
N THR A 92 0.55 -23.16 -3.55
CA THR A 92 1.66 -22.18 -3.59
C THR A 92 1.23 -20.82 -4.15
N GLN A 93 0.39 -20.80 -5.18
CA GLN A 93 -0.14 -19.54 -5.74
C GLN A 93 -1.02 -18.80 -4.74
N ILE A 94 -1.87 -19.52 -3.99
CA ILE A 94 -2.71 -18.93 -2.94
C ILE A 94 -1.83 -18.31 -1.85
N ASP A 95 -0.79 -19.01 -1.40
CA ASP A 95 0.13 -18.48 -0.37
C ASP A 95 0.83 -17.20 -0.84
N ILE A 96 1.32 -17.18 -2.09
CA ILE A 96 1.95 -15.99 -2.68
C ILE A 96 0.93 -14.84 -2.78
N LEU A 97 -0.29 -15.10 -3.22
CA LEU A 97 -1.34 -14.07 -3.33
C LEU A 97 -1.77 -13.55 -1.95
N ALA A 98 -1.79 -14.40 -0.93
CA ALA A 98 -2.08 -14.00 0.44
C ALA A 98 -1.00 -13.04 0.98
N ALA A 99 0.27 -13.34 0.75
CA ALA A 99 1.38 -12.44 1.10
C ALA A 99 1.28 -11.10 0.34
N ARG A 100 1.08 -11.14 -0.98
CA ARG A 100 0.90 -9.92 -1.79
C ARG A 100 -0.29 -9.09 -1.33
N ARG A 101 -1.38 -9.72 -0.88
CA ARG A 101 -2.53 -9.02 -0.34
C ARG A 101 -2.19 -8.30 0.96
N ALA A 102 -1.42 -8.92 1.84
CA ALA A 102 -0.95 -8.29 3.07
C ALA A 102 -0.10 -7.05 2.75
N ASP A 103 0.87 -7.19 1.85
CA ASP A 103 1.72 -6.08 1.40
C ASP A 103 0.89 -4.93 0.79
N ALA A 104 -0.11 -5.26 -0.03
CA ALA A 104 -1.00 -4.26 -0.65
C ALA A 104 -1.87 -3.53 0.37
N ILE A 105 -2.30 -4.20 1.45
CA ILE A 105 -3.02 -3.57 2.57
C ILE A 105 -2.11 -2.57 3.28
N GLU A 106 -0.90 -2.97 3.64
CA GLU A 106 0.07 -2.09 4.31
C GLU A 106 0.44 -0.89 3.43
N HIS A 107 0.60 -1.11 2.13
CA HIS A 107 0.88 -0.04 1.18
C HIS A 107 -0.27 0.97 1.11
N LEU A 108 -1.53 0.50 1.05
CA LEU A 108 -2.70 1.39 1.05
C LEU A 108 -2.82 2.18 2.36
N GLN A 109 -2.55 1.54 3.50
CA GLN A 109 -2.54 2.23 4.81
C GLN A 109 -1.49 3.34 4.86
N HIS A 110 -0.27 3.09 4.38
CA HIS A 110 0.76 4.12 4.28
C HIS A 110 0.37 5.26 3.34
N ALA A 111 -0.24 4.96 2.19
CA ALA A 111 -0.71 5.97 1.26
C ALA A 111 -1.81 6.85 1.90
N LEU A 112 -2.77 6.25 2.61
CA LEU A 112 -3.83 6.97 3.33
C LEU A 112 -3.27 7.86 4.44
N HIS A 113 -2.33 7.35 5.23
CA HIS A 113 -1.66 8.14 6.27
C HIS A 113 -0.92 9.35 5.69
N THR A 114 -0.19 9.14 4.60
CA THR A 114 0.51 10.21 3.87
C THR A 114 -0.49 11.23 3.33
N TYR A 115 -1.60 10.77 2.76
CA TYR A 115 -2.67 11.63 2.26
C TYR A 115 -3.23 12.53 3.38
N CYS A 116 -3.53 11.96 4.55
CA CYS A 116 -4.04 12.72 5.69
C CYS A 116 -3.02 13.77 6.16
N GLN A 117 -1.72 13.46 6.16
CA GLN A 117 -0.69 14.43 6.54
C GLN A 117 -0.57 15.60 5.57
N VAL A 118 -0.57 15.35 4.25
CA VAL A 118 -0.40 16.42 3.25
C VAL A 118 -1.64 17.27 3.06
N THR A 119 -2.81 16.75 3.42
CA THR A 119 -4.10 17.47 3.36
C THR A 119 -4.50 18.11 4.68
N ALA A 120 -3.83 17.77 5.79
CA ALA A 120 -4.04 18.43 7.06
C ALA A 120 -3.80 19.93 6.87
N PRO A 121 -4.72 20.80 7.34
CA PRO A 121 -4.49 22.23 7.30
C PRO A 121 -3.19 22.50 8.04
N ALA A 122 -2.32 23.31 7.44
CA ALA A 122 -1.05 23.69 8.04
C ALA A 122 -1.35 24.26 9.43
N SER A 123 -1.19 23.43 10.46
CA SER A 123 -1.05 23.91 11.81
C SER A 123 0.25 24.68 11.74
N THR A 124 0.13 26.00 11.61
CA THR A 124 1.25 26.93 11.63
C THR A 124 2.25 26.40 12.63
N PRO A 125 3.46 25.99 12.22
CA PRO A 125 4.49 25.76 13.21
C PRO A 125 4.63 27.10 13.89
N THR A 126 4.20 27.17 15.16
CA THR A 126 4.65 28.23 16.05
C THR A 126 6.14 28.01 16.12
N HIS A 127 6.85 28.64 15.19
CA HIS A 127 8.27 28.85 15.26
C HIS A 127 8.46 29.52 16.62
N PRO A 128 9.08 28.87 17.62
CA PRO A 128 9.42 29.62 18.82
C PRO A 128 10.33 30.74 18.33
N ALA A 129 9.84 31.97 18.42
CA ALA A 129 10.56 33.16 18.01
C ALA A 129 11.94 33.10 18.68
N HIS A 130 12.97 32.83 17.89
CA HIS A 130 14.33 32.84 18.38
C HIS A 130 14.67 34.31 18.60
N ARG A 131 14.53 34.72 19.86
CA ARG A 131 14.76 36.06 20.38
C ARG A 131 16.16 36.54 19.94
N PRO A 132 16.30 37.68 19.23
CA PRO A 132 17.60 38.22 18.90
C PRO A 132 18.16 38.85 20.19
N GLY A 133 19.21 38.24 20.76
CA GLY A 133 19.69 38.71 22.06
C GLY A 133 20.95 38.05 22.59
N LYS A 134 22.05 38.09 21.83
CA LYS A 134 23.36 38.59 22.31
C LYS A 134 24.45 38.38 21.25
N ALA A 135 25.18 39.45 20.99
CA ALA A 135 26.35 39.49 20.13
C ALA A 135 27.59 38.85 20.79
N LEU A 136 28.33 38.08 19.97
CA LEU A 136 29.79 37.77 19.80
C LEU A 136 30.76 37.69 21.01
N PRO A 137 31.83 36.85 20.95
CA PRO A 137 33.06 37.14 20.16
C PRO A 137 33.63 35.92 19.32
N PRO A 138 34.68 36.12 18.49
CA PRO A 138 34.99 35.37 17.23
C PRO A 138 35.81 34.07 17.37
N PRO A 139 35.98 33.28 16.27
CA PRO A 139 36.69 32.00 16.31
C PRO A 139 38.20 32.14 16.51
N THR A 140 38.74 31.43 17.50
CA THR A 140 40.18 31.18 17.61
C THR A 140 40.58 30.06 16.67
N SER A 141 41.29 30.41 15.60
CA SER A 141 42.07 29.49 14.78
C SER A 141 43.06 28.73 15.67
N SER A 142 42.85 27.42 15.86
CA SER A 142 43.88 26.55 16.44
C SER A 142 44.35 25.58 15.38
N SER A 143 45.53 25.91 14.84
CA SER A 143 46.34 25.09 13.94
C SER A 143 46.55 23.69 14.54
N ALA A 144 45.96 22.67 13.92
CA ALA A 144 46.30 21.28 14.21
C ALA A 144 47.60 20.95 13.45
N SER A 145 48.75 21.16 14.11
CA SER A 145 50.01 20.56 13.71
C SER A 145 49.91 19.04 13.84
N ALA A 146 49.98 18.33 12.71
CA ALA A 146 50.15 16.88 12.66
C ALA A 146 51.62 16.52 12.93
N PRO A 147 51.94 15.65 13.91
CA PRO A 147 53.26 15.05 13.99
C PRO A 147 53.38 13.81 13.09
N ARG A 148 54.43 13.85 12.28
CA ARG A 148 55.01 12.77 11.46
C ARG A 148 55.14 11.46 12.25
N THR A 149 54.65 10.37 11.68
CA THR A 149 55.03 8.99 12.04
C THR A 149 56.38 8.63 11.43
N PRO A 150 57.35 8.11 12.22
CA PRO A 150 58.49 7.40 11.66
C PRO A 150 58.20 5.91 11.56
N ARG A 151 58.54 5.41 10.38
CA ARG A 151 58.61 4.03 9.90
C ARG A 151 59.70 3.24 10.65
N ARG A 152 59.39 2.03 11.12
CA ARG A 152 60.36 0.91 11.17
C ARG A 152 59.63 -0.42 11.14
#